data_AF-A0A7W7H2G1-F1
#
_entry.id   AF-A0A7W7H2G1-F1
#
_cell.length_a   1.000
_cell.length_b   1.000
_cell.length_c   1.000
_cell.angle_alpha   90.00
_cell.angle_beta   90.00
_cell.angle_gamma   90.00
#
_symmetry.space_group_name_H-M   'P 1'
#
loop_
_entity.id
_entity.type
_entity.pdbx_description
1 polymer ?
#
loop_
_entity_poly.entity_id
_entity_poly.type
_entity_poly.pdbx_seq_one_letter_code
_entity_poly.pdbx_strand_id
1 'polypeptide(L)'
;MVKTAAVTGAALVLLAGGGVGAARWHDAQVAQCHDRSAQFATADVLARVPPGFRADEVVAGCQFDPLVAAAGRQVTSRAVTDDDTPAITAYYRAALAGWEFSGWTPEPGENAALLCARKESAAGTMYVSVTPGLPGTYDVLLTDADGHGGRCH
;
A
#
# COMPACT_ATOMS: atom_id res chain seq x y z
N MET A 1 56.51 -29.14 30.35
CA MET A 1 55.41 -30.01 30.83
C MET A 1 54.51 -29.21 31.76
N VAL A 2 53.40 -28.65 31.25
CA VAL A 2 52.23 -28.26 32.05
C VAL A 2 51.01 -28.58 31.21
N LYS A 3 50.10 -29.36 31.79
CA LYS A 3 48.97 -30.04 31.16
C LYS A 3 47.88 -29.06 30.72
N THR A 4 47.46 -29.16 29.46
CA THR A 4 46.23 -28.59 28.93
C THR A 4 45.04 -29.27 29.61
N ALA A 5 44.30 -28.53 30.43
CA ALA A 5 43.04 -28.98 30.98
C ALA A 5 41.95 -28.83 29.91
N ALA A 6 41.35 -29.94 29.50
CA ALA A 6 40.13 -29.95 28.70
C ALA A 6 38.97 -29.47 29.58
N VAL A 7 38.42 -28.30 29.25
CA VAL A 7 37.13 -27.86 29.80
C VAL A 7 36.07 -28.27 28.79
N THR A 8 35.51 -29.45 29.02
CA THR A 8 34.26 -29.91 28.40
C THR A 8 33.14 -29.07 29.01
N GLY A 9 32.70 -28.04 28.30
CA GLY A 9 31.69 -27.08 28.76
C GLY A 9 30.50 -27.01 27.80
N ALA A 10 29.45 -27.76 28.14
CA ALA A 10 28.04 -27.53 27.82
C ALA A 10 27.67 -27.06 26.39
N ALA A 11 27.26 -28.02 25.56
CA ALA A 11 26.24 -27.78 24.55
C ALA A 11 24.91 -27.51 25.28
N LEU A 12 24.60 -26.23 25.54
CA LEU A 12 23.28 -25.82 26.01
C LEU A 12 22.41 -25.45 24.82
N VAL A 13 21.36 -26.24 24.66
CA VAL A 13 20.30 -26.16 23.65
C VAL A 13 19.69 -24.75 23.59
N LEU A 14 19.77 -24.10 22.43
CA LEU A 14 19.00 -22.90 22.07
C LEU A 14 18.05 -23.19 20.89
N LEU A 15 17.29 -24.30 20.95
CA LEU A 15 16.37 -24.70 19.88
C LEU A 15 14.91 -24.84 20.33
N ALA A 16 14.47 -24.03 21.31
CA ALA A 16 13.05 -23.94 21.70
C ALA A 16 12.45 -22.52 21.56
N GLY A 17 13.24 -21.51 21.21
CA GLY A 17 12.76 -20.12 21.06
C GLY A 17 12.37 -19.71 19.62
N GLY A 18 12.83 -20.44 18.60
CA GLY A 18 12.70 -20.02 17.20
C GLY A 18 11.28 -20.05 16.65
N GLY A 19 10.51 -21.11 16.92
CA GLY A 19 9.15 -21.26 16.36
C GLY A 19 8.11 -20.35 17.00
N VAL A 20 8.17 -20.17 18.32
CA VAL A 20 7.23 -19.31 19.05
C VAL A 20 7.57 -17.82 18.84
N GLY A 21 8.86 -17.49 18.70
CA GLY A 21 9.30 -16.15 18.35
C GLY A 21 8.90 -15.74 16.93
N ALA A 22 9.09 -16.63 15.94
CA ALA A 22 8.72 -16.38 14.56
C ALA A 22 7.19 -16.26 14.37
N ALA A 23 6.40 -17.12 15.02
CA ALA A 23 4.94 -17.05 14.97
C ALA A 23 4.42 -15.74 15.59
N ARG A 24 4.89 -15.38 16.79
CA ARG A 24 4.49 -14.12 17.45
C ARG A 24 4.92 -12.88 16.68
N TRP A 25 6.10 -12.94 16.06
CA TRP A 25 6.57 -11.86 15.20
C TRP A 25 5.68 -11.71 13.97
N HIS A 26 5.33 -12.82 13.31
CA HIS A 26 4.41 -12.81 12.18
C HIS A 26 3.03 -12.28 12.57
N ASP A 27 2.45 -12.74 13.68
CA ASP A 27 1.17 -12.25 14.19
C ASP A 27 1.20 -10.73 14.46
N ALA A 28 2.29 -10.23 15.04
CA ALA A 28 2.47 -8.80 15.30
C ALA A 28 2.56 -7.99 14.00
N GLN A 29 3.25 -8.52 12.98
CA GLN A 29 3.32 -7.88 11.65
C GLN A 29 1.94 -7.83 10.99
N VAL A 30 1.18 -8.93 11.04
CA VAL A 30 -0.19 -9.01 10.51
C VAL A 30 -1.11 -8.02 11.23
N ALA A 31 -1.05 -7.95 12.56
CA ALA A 31 -1.82 -6.98 13.34
C ALA A 31 -1.48 -5.53 12.94
N GLN A 32 -0.19 -5.19 12.84
CA GLN A 32 0.24 -3.86 12.40
C GLN A 32 -0.24 -3.52 10.99
N CYS A 33 -0.25 -4.49 10.09
CA CYS A 33 -0.76 -4.30 8.74
C CYS A 33 -2.28 -4.04 8.74
N HIS A 34 -3.05 -4.77 9.54
CA HIS A 34 -4.48 -4.52 9.71
C HIS A 34 -4.75 -3.12 10.30
N ASP A 35 -3.99 -2.71 11.31
CA ASP A 35 -4.11 -1.37 11.89
C ASP A 35 -3.82 -0.27 10.86
N ARG A 36 -2.75 -0.41 10.07
CA ARG A 36 -2.38 0.57 9.02
C ARG A 36 -3.43 0.62 7.90
N SER A 37 -3.91 -0.54 7.42
CA SER A 37 -4.94 -0.58 6.37
C SER A 37 -6.26 0.03 6.84
N ALA A 38 -6.66 -0.20 8.10
CA ALA A 38 -7.81 0.47 8.69
C ALA A 38 -7.63 2.00 8.76
N GLN A 39 -6.42 2.47 9.10
CA GLN A 39 -6.11 3.91 9.08
C GLN A 39 -6.20 4.48 7.65
N PHE A 40 -5.66 3.79 6.65
CA PHE A 40 -5.74 4.22 5.25
C PHE A 40 -7.18 4.29 4.75
N ALA A 41 -8.05 3.39 5.20
CA ALA A 41 -9.48 3.40 4.86
C ALA A 41 -10.20 4.70 5.27
N THR A 42 -9.65 5.43 6.25
CA THR A 42 -10.21 6.71 6.72
C THR A 42 -9.64 7.93 6.00
N ALA A 43 -8.71 7.74 5.06
CA ALA A 43 -8.07 8.86 4.36
C ALA A 43 -9.08 9.60 3.46
N ASP A 44 -9.14 10.93 3.60
CA ASP A 44 -10.06 11.79 2.85
C ASP A 44 -10.01 11.60 1.34
N VAL A 45 -8.85 11.26 0.77
CA VAL A 45 -8.71 11.02 -0.67
C VAL A 45 -9.61 9.88 -1.15
N LEU A 46 -9.82 8.85 -0.33
CA LEU A 46 -10.75 7.77 -0.66
C LEU A 46 -12.18 8.26 -0.65
N ALA A 47 -12.56 9.25 0.16
CA ALA A 47 -13.91 9.82 0.11
C ALA A 47 -14.17 10.70 -1.13
N ARG A 48 -13.13 11.12 -1.86
CA ARG A 48 -13.23 12.07 -2.96
C ARG A 48 -13.61 11.43 -4.29
N VAL A 49 -14.49 12.11 -5.01
CA VAL A 49 -15.10 11.65 -6.27
C VAL A 49 -15.25 12.85 -7.23
N PRO A 50 -14.75 12.78 -8.47
CA PRO A 50 -14.98 13.77 -9.50
C PRO A 50 -16.48 13.93 -9.81
N PRO A 51 -16.92 15.11 -10.25
CA PRO A 51 -18.30 15.32 -10.67
C PRO A 51 -18.73 14.32 -11.76
N GLY A 52 -19.91 13.71 -11.61
CA GLY A 52 -20.44 12.73 -12.56
C GLY A 52 -20.05 11.28 -12.26
N PHE A 53 -19.21 11.05 -11.26
CA PHE A 53 -18.78 9.72 -10.84
C PHE A 53 -19.45 9.29 -9.53
N ARG A 54 -19.43 8.00 -9.26
CA ARG A 54 -19.88 7.38 -8.01
C ARG A 54 -18.78 6.49 -7.50
N ALA A 55 -18.62 6.40 -6.20
CA ALA A 55 -17.57 5.60 -5.64
C ALA A 55 -18.12 4.42 -4.83
N ASP A 56 -17.51 3.27 -5.05
CA ASP A 56 -17.88 2.00 -4.43
C ASP A 56 -17.36 1.93 -2.99
N GLU A 57 -17.67 0.87 -2.27
CA GLU A 57 -17.20 0.69 -0.89
C GLU A 57 -15.67 0.72 -0.80
N VAL A 58 -15.16 1.29 0.30
CA VAL A 58 -13.72 1.24 0.61
C VAL A 58 -13.39 -0.14 1.16
N VAL A 59 -12.45 -0.82 0.52
CA VAL A 59 -11.92 -2.10 0.97
C VAL A 59 -10.54 -1.88 1.55
N ALA A 60 -10.28 -2.47 2.72
CA ALA A 60 -9.00 -2.41 3.40
C ALA A 60 -8.51 -3.83 3.71
N GLY A 61 -7.20 -4.04 3.66
CA GLY A 61 -6.63 -5.33 3.96
C GLY A 61 -5.12 -5.38 3.86
N CYS A 62 -4.62 -6.60 4.06
CA CYS A 62 -3.22 -6.94 3.94
C CYS A 62 -3.03 -7.78 2.70
N GLN A 63 -2.12 -7.37 1.81
CA GLN A 63 -1.57 -8.25 0.80
C GLN A 63 -0.38 -9.00 1.38
N PHE A 64 -0.23 -10.28 1.05
CA PHE A 64 0.86 -11.12 1.52
C PHE A 64 1.96 -11.20 0.45
N ASP A 65 3.21 -11.15 0.92
CA ASP A 65 4.47 -11.22 0.18
C ASP A 65 4.78 -10.04 -0.79
N PRO A 66 5.34 -8.93 -0.26
CA PRO A 66 5.57 -8.63 1.15
C PRO A 66 4.26 -8.21 1.85
N LEU A 67 4.29 -8.16 3.18
CA LEU A 67 3.11 -7.79 3.97
C LEU A 67 2.84 -6.28 3.85
N VAL A 68 1.80 -5.91 3.10
CA VAL A 68 1.51 -4.54 2.68
C VAL A 68 0.12 -4.16 3.14
N ALA A 69 0.05 -3.07 3.89
CA ALA A 69 -1.22 -2.48 4.27
C ALA A 69 -1.78 -1.71 3.07
N ALA A 70 -3.00 -2.03 2.68
CA ALA A 70 -3.67 -1.38 1.57
C ALA A 70 -5.10 -0.98 1.94
N ALA A 71 -5.54 0.16 1.44
CA ALA A 71 -6.95 0.50 1.38
C ALA A 71 -7.24 1.19 0.06
N GLY A 72 -8.36 0.87 -0.55
CA GLY A 72 -8.71 1.45 -1.83
C GLY A 72 -10.19 1.35 -2.11
N ARG A 73 -10.58 1.97 -3.22
CA ARG A 73 -11.92 1.85 -3.76
C ARG A 73 -11.90 2.01 -5.25
N GLN A 74 -12.91 1.43 -5.88
CA GLN A 74 -13.24 1.69 -7.26
C GLN A 74 -14.17 2.90 -7.35
N VAL A 75 -14.00 3.69 -8.40
CA VAL A 75 -14.87 4.81 -8.75
C VAL A 75 -15.37 4.59 -10.16
N THR A 76 -16.68 4.71 -10.35
CA THR A 76 -17.41 4.28 -11.53
C THR A 76 -18.18 5.43 -12.17
N SER A 77 -18.37 5.36 -13.49
CA SER A 77 -19.25 6.24 -14.25
C SER A 77 -20.06 5.44 -15.27
N ARG A 78 -20.83 6.11 -16.13
CA ARG A 78 -21.60 5.45 -17.21
C ARG A 78 -20.71 4.87 -18.32
N ALA A 79 -19.45 5.31 -18.41
CA ALA A 79 -18.33 4.73 -19.16
C ALA A 79 -17.21 5.78 -19.14
N VAL A 80 -16.21 5.64 -18.27
CA VAL A 80 -14.94 6.35 -18.33
C VAL A 80 -14.29 6.09 -19.67
N THR A 81 -14.07 7.15 -20.45
CA THR A 81 -13.32 7.10 -21.70
C THR A 81 -11.93 7.70 -21.50
N ASP A 82 -11.05 7.51 -22.48
CA ASP A 82 -9.73 8.15 -22.50
C ASP A 82 -9.83 9.69 -22.40
N ASP A 83 -10.93 10.28 -22.89
CA ASP A 83 -11.20 11.72 -22.81
C ASP A 83 -11.46 12.21 -21.37
N ASP A 84 -11.91 11.33 -20.46
CA ASP A 84 -12.13 11.67 -19.06
C ASP A 84 -10.83 11.69 -18.25
N THR A 85 -9.78 11.02 -18.72
CA THR A 85 -8.50 10.83 -18.02
C THR A 85 -7.83 12.14 -17.60
N PRO A 86 -7.73 13.18 -18.44
CA PRO A 86 -7.18 14.48 -18.02
C PRO A 86 -7.99 15.14 -16.90
N ALA A 87 -9.32 15.06 -16.94
CA ALA A 87 -10.19 15.66 -15.94
C ALA A 87 -10.09 14.92 -14.59
N ILE A 88 -10.06 13.58 -14.61
CA ILE A 88 -9.84 12.75 -13.42
C ILE A 88 -8.46 13.05 -12.80
N THR A 89 -7.41 13.07 -13.62
CA THR A 89 -6.04 13.38 -13.17
C THR A 89 -5.96 14.77 -12.55
N ALA A 90 -6.55 15.78 -13.18
CA ALA A 90 -6.58 17.15 -12.65
C ALA A 90 -7.33 17.24 -11.32
N TYR A 91 -8.47 16.54 -11.20
CA TYR A 91 -9.24 16.46 -9.96
C TYR A 91 -8.40 15.87 -8.82
N TYR A 92 -7.77 14.72 -9.02
CA TYR A 92 -6.97 14.09 -7.95
C TYR A 92 -5.70 14.85 -7.64
N ARG A 93 -5.07 15.51 -8.62
CA ARG A 93 -3.93 16.39 -8.36
C ARG A 93 -4.31 17.55 -7.44
N ALA A 94 -5.48 18.14 -7.63
CA ALA A 94 -6.00 19.18 -6.72
C ALA A 94 -6.41 18.60 -5.36
N ALA A 95 -7.01 17.40 -5.35
CA ALA A 95 -7.42 16.71 -4.12
C ALA A 95 -6.24 16.32 -3.22
N LEU A 96 -5.09 16.04 -3.82
CA LEU A 96 -3.85 15.64 -3.17
C LEU A 96 -2.94 16.85 -2.89
N ALA A 97 -3.52 18.03 -2.64
CA ALA A 97 -2.76 19.19 -2.21
C ALA A 97 -1.93 18.85 -0.95
N GLY A 98 -0.63 19.14 -0.99
CA GLY A 98 0.33 18.83 0.08
C GLY A 98 0.89 17.40 0.06
N TRP A 99 0.57 16.61 -0.97
CA TRP A 99 1.29 15.37 -1.28
C TRP A 99 2.46 15.65 -2.23
N GLU A 100 3.48 14.81 -2.15
CA GLU A 100 4.62 14.84 -3.07
C GLU A 100 4.31 13.92 -4.25
N PHE A 101 4.10 14.49 -5.44
CA PHE A 101 3.88 13.71 -6.65
C PHE A 101 5.17 13.09 -7.13
N SER A 102 5.10 11.85 -7.66
CA SER A 102 6.23 11.28 -8.38
C SER A 102 6.56 12.17 -9.58
N GLY A 103 7.85 12.45 -9.80
CA GLY A 103 8.31 13.16 -11.01
C GLY A 103 8.19 12.33 -12.28
N TRP A 104 7.78 11.06 -12.14
CA TRP A 104 7.65 10.10 -13.21
C TRP A 104 6.19 9.90 -13.59
N THR A 105 5.92 9.90 -14.89
CA THR A 105 4.64 9.54 -15.50
C THR A 105 4.84 8.18 -16.16
N PRO A 106 4.10 7.13 -15.79
CA PRO A 106 4.22 5.85 -16.47
C PRO A 106 3.92 5.95 -17.95
N GLU A 107 4.60 5.13 -18.74
CA GLU A 107 4.19 4.90 -20.11
C GLU A 107 2.75 4.38 -20.11
N PRO A 108 1.88 4.87 -21.02
CA PRO A 108 0.49 4.43 -21.09
C PRO A 108 0.41 2.90 -21.24
N GLY A 109 -0.39 2.26 -20.40
CA GLY A 109 -0.63 0.82 -20.40
C GLY A 109 -1.85 0.48 -19.58
N GLU A 110 -2.39 -0.72 -19.76
CA GLU A 110 -3.71 -1.15 -19.25
C GLU A 110 -3.85 -1.08 -17.71
N ASN A 111 -2.73 -0.92 -16.99
CA ASN A 111 -2.71 -0.82 -15.52
C ASN A 111 -1.76 0.28 -14.99
N ALA A 112 -1.30 1.18 -15.84
CA ALA A 112 -0.42 2.28 -15.44
C ALA A 112 -1.18 3.32 -14.61
N ALA A 113 -0.65 3.75 -13.46
CA ALA A 113 -1.30 4.83 -12.72
C ALA A 113 -1.27 6.15 -13.50
N LEU A 114 -2.41 6.81 -13.60
CA LEU A 114 -2.51 8.17 -14.11
C LEU A 114 -1.80 9.18 -13.20
N LEU A 115 -1.73 8.85 -11.91
CA LEU A 115 -1.18 9.71 -10.89
C LEU A 115 -0.64 8.87 -9.73
N CYS A 116 0.56 9.23 -9.29
CA CYS A 116 1.18 8.72 -8.08
C CYS A 116 1.63 9.87 -7.20
N ALA A 117 1.41 9.73 -5.90
CA ALA A 117 1.92 10.67 -4.91
C ALA A 117 2.22 9.95 -3.60
N ARG A 118 3.02 10.59 -2.75
CA ARG A 118 3.31 10.11 -1.39
C ARG A 118 3.10 11.20 -0.36
N LYS A 119 2.83 10.79 0.87
CA LYS A 119 2.70 11.67 2.02
C LYS A 119 3.18 10.98 3.28
N GLU A 120 4.00 11.69 4.05
CA GLU A 120 4.39 11.24 5.39
C GLU A 120 3.23 11.39 6.37
N SER A 121 3.07 10.38 7.23
CA SER A 121 2.07 10.37 8.30
C SER A 121 2.66 9.82 9.59
N ALA A 122 1.90 9.92 10.69
CA ALA A 122 2.27 9.29 11.95
C ALA A 122 2.36 7.75 11.85
N ALA A 123 1.70 7.15 10.86
CA ALA A 123 1.67 5.70 10.61
C ALA A 123 2.79 5.23 9.67
N GLY A 124 3.61 6.15 9.15
CA GLY A 124 4.61 5.91 8.10
C GLY A 124 4.29 6.62 6.79
N THR A 125 5.08 6.34 5.76
CA THR A 125 4.87 6.89 4.42
C THR A 125 3.67 6.21 3.77
N MET A 126 2.71 7.02 3.30
CA MET A 126 1.58 6.57 2.51
C MET A 126 1.83 6.88 1.05
N TYR A 127 1.57 5.92 0.18
CA TYR A 127 1.60 6.07 -1.26
C TYR A 127 0.17 6.01 -1.78
N VAL A 128 -0.18 6.86 -2.73
CA VAL A 128 -1.47 6.83 -3.42
C VAL A 128 -1.24 6.63 -4.91
N SER A 129 -2.05 5.76 -5.51
CA SER A 129 -2.14 5.57 -6.96
C SER A 129 -3.57 5.78 -7.43
N VAL A 130 -3.75 6.53 -8.52
CA VAL A 130 -5.01 6.62 -9.27
C VAL A 130 -4.80 5.93 -10.62
N THR A 131 -5.58 4.91 -10.92
CA THR A 131 -5.31 4.02 -12.06
C THR A 131 -6.59 3.66 -12.80
N PRO A 132 -6.58 3.55 -14.14
CA PRO A 132 -7.72 3.00 -14.85
C PRO A 132 -8.03 1.59 -14.34
N GLY A 133 -9.30 1.29 -14.12
CA GLY A 133 -9.77 -0.04 -13.70
C GLY A 133 -10.34 -0.82 -14.87
N LEU A 134 -11.39 -1.61 -14.61
CA LEU A 134 -12.25 -2.16 -15.66
C LEU A 134 -12.88 -1.02 -16.50
N PRO A 135 -13.31 -1.30 -17.75
CA PRO A 135 -13.99 -0.30 -18.57
C PRO A 135 -15.10 0.41 -17.80
N GLY A 136 -15.04 1.74 -17.74
CA GLY A 136 -16.01 2.51 -16.98
C GLY A 136 -15.59 2.86 -15.55
N THR A 137 -14.37 2.52 -15.14
CA THR A 137 -13.95 2.63 -13.74
C THR A 137 -12.49 3.10 -13.61
N TYR A 138 -12.16 3.65 -12.45
CA TYR A 138 -10.78 3.83 -12.01
C TYR A 138 -10.65 3.49 -10.53
N ASP A 139 -9.48 3.03 -10.13
CA ASP A 139 -9.15 2.69 -8.76
C ASP A 139 -8.39 3.83 -8.11
N VAL A 140 -8.72 4.10 -6.84
CA VAL A 140 -7.89 4.90 -5.94
C VAL A 140 -7.38 3.95 -4.86
N LEU A 141 -6.06 3.80 -4.77
CA LEU A 141 -5.41 2.86 -3.85
C LEU A 141 -4.39 3.61 -3.00
N LEU A 142 -4.39 3.32 -1.71
CA LEU A 142 -3.39 3.73 -0.72
C LEU A 142 -2.61 2.50 -0.25
N THR A 143 -1.29 2.62 -0.15
CA THR A 143 -0.39 1.57 0.35
C THR A 143 0.69 2.14 1.28
N ASP A 144 1.30 1.29 2.11
CA ASP A 144 2.48 1.61 2.93
C ASP A 144 3.82 1.29 2.23
N ALA A 145 3.77 1.03 0.93
CA ALA A 145 4.91 0.60 0.17
C ALA A 145 4.88 1.16 -1.26
N ASP A 146 6.02 1.67 -1.69
CA ASP A 146 6.19 2.29 -3.00
C ASP A 146 5.97 1.27 -4.12
N GLY A 147 5.11 1.63 -5.08
CA GLY A 147 4.76 0.87 -6.26
C GLY A 147 4.22 -0.56 -6.06
N HIS A 148 3.74 -0.93 -4.87
CA HIS A 148 2.97 -2.15 -4.73
C HIS A 148 1.68 -2.15 -5.54
N GLY A 149 1.38 -3.29 -6.17
CA GLY A 149 0.40 -3.41 -7.25
C GLY A 149 0.95 -3.04 -8.63
N GLY A 150 2.23 -2.66 -8.76
CA GLY A 150 2.90 -2.35 -10.03
C GLY A 150 2.48 -1.02 -10.66
N ARG A 151 1.85 -0.11 -9.90
CA ARG A 151 1.16 1.04 -10.48
C ARG A 151 1.97 2.35 -10.45
N CYS A 152 2.98 2.46 -9.56
CA CYS A 152 3.78 3.68 -9.36
C CYS A 152 5.29 3.54 -9.62
N HIS A 153 5.71 2.51 -10.36
CA HIS A 153 7.11 2.21 -10.67
C HIS A 153 7.50 2.57 -12.09
#